data_AF-A0A0Q4KMV2-F1
#
_entry.id   AF-A0A0Q4KMV2-F1
#
_cell.length_a   1.000
_cell.length_b   1.000
_cell.length_c   1.000
_cell.angle_alpha   90.00
_cell.angle_beta   90.00
_cell.angle_gamma   90.00
#
_symmetry.space_group_name_H-M   'P 1'
#
loop_
_entity.id
_entity.type
_entity.pdbx_description
1 polymer ?
#
loop_
_entity_poly.entity_id
_entity_poly.type
_entity_poly.pdbx_seq_one_letter_code
_entity_poly.pdbx_strand_id
1 'polypeptide(L)'
;MNAFVGSWVNDLGSEMMIARADPLSLPSSTLSHLRIEGTYRTCVGVENNGEFFPMTGFVTGDLITFCVSYNRIDDDGEHRSVCSWAGQYLPDQRVDGTFDQGDPLTSIRTLWHLVPTLSSPNHAAEYGWLLAHCGGNVFIKQN
;
A
#
# COMPACT_ATOMS: atom_id res chain seq x y z
N MET A 1 11.37 16.09 -6.44
CA MET A 1 10.48 14.92 -6.67
C MET A 1 10.13 14.36 -5.29
N ASN A 2 8.87 13.98 -5.04
CA ASN A 2 8.46 13.53 -3.70
C ASN A 2 9.16 12.19 -3.33
N ALA A 3 9.59 12.03 -2.07
CA ALA A 3 10.36 10.86 -1.61
C ALA A 3 9.62 9.53 -1.79
N PHE A 4 8.29 9.54 -1.79
CA PHE A 4 7.44 8.37 -2.01
C PHE A 4 7.32 7.97 -3.49
N VAL A 5 7.46 8.91 -4.44
CA VAL A 5 7.34 8.60 -5.87
C VAL A 5 8.48 7.68 -6.30
N GLY A 6 8.12 6.62 -7.05
CA GLY A 6 9.04 5.60 -7.54
C GLY A 6 8.57 4.17 -7.25
N SER A 7 9.46 3.23 -7.54
CA SER A 7 9.28 1.80 -7.32
C SER A 7 9.68 1.39 -5.91
N TRP A 8 8.90 0.49 -5.32
CA TRP A 8 9.10 -0.07 -4.00
C TRP A 8 8.84 -1.57 -4.03
N VAL A 9 9.66 -2.35 -3.34
CA VAL A 9 9.52 -3.82 -3.29
C VAL A 9 9.48 -4.27 -1.86
N ASN A 10 8.53 -5.14 -1.51
CA ASN A 10 8.46 -5.72 -0.17
C ASN A 10 9.26 -7.02 -0.02
N ASP A 11 9.33 -7.49 1.21
CA ASP A 11 9.95 -8.75 1.63
C ASP A 11 9.39 -10.00 0.94
N LEU A 12 8.18 -9.90 0.36
CA LEU A 12 7.52 -10.95 -0.39
C LEU A 12 7.77 -10.86 -1.91
N GLY A 13 8.59 -9.90 -2.37
CA GLY A 13 8.84 -9.66 -3.80
C GLY A 13 7.68 -8.98 -4.53
N SER A 14 6.66 -8.49 -3.81
CA SER A 14 5.57 -7.69 -4.40
C SER A 14 6.06 -6.26 -4.64
N GLU A 15 5.55 -5.64 -5.69
CA GLU A 15 6.01 -4.33 -6.16
C GLU A 15 4.89 -3.28 -6.04
N MET A 16 5.25 -2.11 -5.51
CA MET A 16 4.42 -0.92 -5.47
C MET A 16 5.09 0.17 -6.29
N MET A 17 4.40 0.69 -7.30
CA MET A 17 4.83 1.84 -8.09
C MET A 17 3.95 3.04 -7.73
N ILE A 18 4.53 4.06 -7.10
CA ILE A 18 3.84 5.35 -6.89
C ILE A 18 4.20 6.25 -8.07
N ALA A 19 3.27 6.40 -9.01
CA ALA A 19 3.49 7.14 -10.26
C ALA A 19 3.39 8.66 -10.06
N ARG A 20 2.50 9.12 -9.16
CA ARG A 20 2.32 10.54 -8.85
C ARG A 20 1.90 10.76 -7.40
N ALA A 21 2.22 11.96 -6.90
CA ALA A 21 1.85 12.44 -5.57
C ALA A 21 1.43 13.91 -5.69
N ASP A 22 0.13 14.17 -5.73
CA ASP A 22 -0.45 15.47 -6.02
C ASP A 22 -0.86 16.19 -4.72
N PRO A 23 -0.50 17.47 -4.53
CA PRO A 23 -0.89 18.21 -3.33
C PRO A 23 -2.40 18.37 -3.16
N LEU A 24 -2.88 18.18 -1.93
CA LEU A 24 -4.24 18.47 -1.52
C LEU A 24 -4.27 19.78 -0.74
N SER A 25 -5.01 20.75 -1.25
CA SER A 25 -5.24 22.02 -0.56
C SER A 25 -6.26 21.84 0.56
N LEU A 26 -5.77 21.68 1.80
CA LEU A 26 -6.62 21.63 2.99
C LEU A 26 -6.51 22.95 3.77
N PRO A 27 -7.63 23.56 4.19
CA PRO A 27 -7.59 24.72 5.07
C PRO A 27 -6.90 24.36 6.39
N SER A 28 -5.99 25.22 6.86
CA SER A 28 -5.35 25.18 8.20
C SER A 28 -4.28 24.12 8.50
N SER A 29 -3.80 23.34 7.53
CA SER A 29 -2.69 22.41 7.80
C SER A 29 -1.30 23.05 7.60
N THR A 30 -0.41 22.83 8.57
CA THR A 30 1.03 23.09 8.41
C THR A 30 1.77 21.92 7.75
N LEU A 31 1.08 20.79 7.55
CA LEU A 31 1.64 19.58 6.95
C LEU A 31 1.22 19.47 5.48
N SER A 32 2.14 18.99 4.65
CA SER A 32 1.83 18.65 3.26
C SER A 32 0.99 17.38 3.21
N HIS A 33 -0.22 17.49 2.65
CA HIS A 33 -1.09 16.37 2.34
C HIS A 33 -1.07 16.11 0.84
N LEU A 34 -0.86 14.87 0.44
CA LEU A 34 -0.78 14.49 -0.97
C LEU A 34 -1.73 13.32 -1.24
N ARG A 35 -2.38 13.32 -2.40
CA ARG A 35 -3.01 12.13 -2.97
C ARG A 35 -1.97 11.38 -3.79
N ILE A 36 -1.83 10.08 -3.58
CA ILE A 36 -0.94 9.23 -4.36
C ILE A 36 -1.73 8.29 -5.26
N GLU A 37 -1.21 8.03 -6.45
CA GLU A 37 -1.80 7.10 -7.41
C GLU A 37 -0.70 6.30 -8.10
N GLY A 38 -1.01 5.06 -8.43
CA GLY A 38 -0.02 4.14 -8.98
C GLY A 38 -0.56 2.74 -9.22
N THR A 39 0.35 1.77 -9.18
CA THR A 39 0.02 0.36 -9.38
C THR A 39 0.70 -0.51 -8.33
N TYR A 40 0.11 -1.69 -8.11
CA TYR A 40 0.64 -2.71 -7.22
C TYR A 40 0.64 -4.07 -7.92
N ARG A 41 1.73 -4.81 -7.82
CA ARG A 41 1.86 -6.19 -8.30
C ARG A 41 2.16 -7.10 -7.13
N THR A 42 1.27 -8.05 -6.86
CA THR A 42 1.51 -9.06 -5.82
C THR A 42 2.36 -10.21 -6.36
N CYS A 43 3.26 -10.74 -5.53
CA CYS A 43 4.02 -11.96 -5.79
C CYS A 43 3.52 -13.16 -4.95
N VAL A 44 2.43 -12.96 -4.19
CA VAL A 44 1.81 -13.96 -3.33
C VAL A 44 0.30 -14.03 -3.56
N GLY A 45 -0.30 -15.16 -3.14
CA GLY A 45 -1.73 -15.42 -3.32
C GLY A 45 -2.06 -16.01 -4.69
N VAL A 46 -3.36 -16.15 -4.97
CA VAL A 46 -3.88 -16.68 -6.24
C VAL A 46 -3.57 -15.74 -7.41
N GLU A 47 -3.39 -14.46 -7.11
CA GLU A 47 -3.09 -13.36 -8.03
C GLU A 47 -1.63 -13.35 -8.56
N ASN A 48 -0.83 -14.39 -8.34
CA ASN A 48 0.60 -14.48 -8.68
C ASN A 48 0.93 -14.52 -10.20
N ASN A 49 0.07 -13.93 -11.05
CA ASN A 49 0.22 -13.94 -12.51
C ASN A 49 0.98 -12.71 -13.05
N GLY A 50 1.67 -11.95 -12.20
CA GLY A 50 2.45 -10.79 -12.63
C GLY A 50 1.61 -9.57 -13.06
N GLU A 51 0.32 -9.56 -12.71
CA GLU A 51 -0.62 -8.48 -13.03
C GLU A 51 -0.42 -7.24 -12.15
N PHE A 52 -0.69 -6.06 -12.72
CA PHE A 52 -0.67 -4.79 -12.01
C PHE A 52 -2.09 -4.35 -11.68
N PHE A 53 -2.37 -4.14 -10.41
CA PHE A 53 -3.63 -3.63 -9.88
C PHE A 53 -3.54 -2.13 -9.64
N PRO A 54 -4.64 -1.38 -9.83
CA PRO A 54 -4.66 0.05 -9.52
C PRO A 54 -4.51 0.27 -8.00
N MET A 55 -3.74 1.30 -7.66
CA MET A 55 -3.49 1.73 -6.29
C MET A 55 -3.79 3.22 -6.13
N THR A 56 -4.43 3.57 -5.02
CA THR A 56 -4.67 4.97 -4.62
C THR A 56 -4.50 5.14 -3.12
N GLY A 57 -4.17 6.35 -2.67
CA GLY A 57 -3.91 6.59 -1.26
C GLY A 57 -3.59 8.05 -0.92
N PHE A 58 -3.04 8.24 0.28
CA PHE A 58 -2.64 9.54 0.79
C PHE A 58 -1.30 9.49 1.51
N VAL A 59 -0.57 10.59 1.43
CA VAL A 59 0.63 10.87 2.22
C VAL A 59 0.39 12.12 3.05
N THR A 60 0.80 12.11 4.31
CA THR A 60 0.78 13.29 5.19
C THR A 60 2.05 13.32 6.02
N GLY A 61 2.95 14.27 5.72
CA GLY A 61 4.33 14.19 6.24
C GLY A 61 4.97 12.87 5.82
N ASP A 62 5.43 12.09 6.81
CA ASP A 62 6.04 10.78 6.59
C ASP A 62 5.05 9.60 6.68
N LEU A 63 3.78 9.87 6.99
CA LEU A 63 2.74 8.84 7.06
C LEU A 63 2.18 8.58 5.67
N ILE A 64 1.92 7.30 5.38
CA ILE A 64 1.34 6.85 4.12
C ILE A 64 0.20 5.86 4.39
N THR A 65 -0.87 5.98 3.61
CA THR A 65 -1.90 4.97 3.49
C THR A 65 -2.22 4.77 2.02
N PHE A 66 -2.45 3.52 1.59
CA PHE A 66 -2.89 3.21 0.24
C PHE A 66 -3.74 1.96 0.23
N CYS A 67 -4.58 1.84 -0.79
CA CYS A 67 -5.38 0.66 -1.04
C CYS A 67 -5.19 0.16 -2.46
N VAL A 68 -5.38 -1.14 -2.61
CA VAL A 68 -5.33 -1.88 -3.86
C VAL A 68 -6.62 -2.67 -3.97
N SER A 69 -7.27 -2.54 -5.12
CA SER A 69 -8.45 -3.33 -5.46
C SER A 69 -8.03 -4.51 -6.33
N TYR A 70 -8.09 -5.72 -5.79
CA TYR A 70 -7.89 -6.99 -6.49
C TYR A 70 -9.19 -7.49 -7.13
N ASN A 71 -10.14 -6.60 -7.44
CA ASN A 71 -11.33 -7.00 -8.17
C ASN A 71 -10.95 -7.27 -9.63
N ARG A 72 -10.83 -8.55 -9.98
CA ARG A 72 -10.79 -8.96 -11.37
C ARG A 72 -12.17 -8.86 -12.01
N ILE A 73 -12.19 -8.55 -13.30
CA ILE A 73 -13.33 -8.86 -14.17
C ILE A 73 -12.98 -10.20 -14.82
N ASP A 74 -13.05 -11.30 -14.05
CA ASP A 74 -13.04 -12.65 -14.60
C ASP A 74 -14.45 -13.25 -14.55
N ASP A 75 -14.72 -14.18 -15.47
CA ASP A 75 -16.05 -14.76 -15.71
C ASP A 75 -16.53 -15.63 -14.52
N ASP A 76 -15.62 -16.04 -13.65
CA ASP A 76 -15.89 -16.87 -12.48
C ASP A 76 -16.23 -16.04 -11.22
N GLY A 77 -15.86 -14.74 -11.18
CA GLY A 77 -16.32 -13.79 -10.17
C GLY A 77 -15.83 -14.02 -8.73
N GLU A 78 -14.86 -14.93 -8.52
CA GLU A 78 -14.47 -15.42 -7.20
C GLU A 78 -13.31 -14.63 -6.55
N HIS A 79 -12.61 -13.78 -7.30
CA HIS A 79 -11.47 -13.00 -6.79
C HIS A 79 -11.82 -11.52 -6.69
N ARG A 80 -12.47 -11.18 -5.58
CA ARG A 80 -12.84 -9.80 -5.25
C ARG A 80 -12.40 -9.45 -3.86
N SER A 81 -11.24 -8.81 -3.71
CA SER A 81 -10.77 -8.34 -2.41
C SER A 81 -10.17 -6.95 -2.51
N VAL A 82 -10.18 -6.24 -1.40
CA VAL A 82 -9.49 -4.96 -1.25
C VAL A 82 -8.48 -5.10 -0.13
N CYS A 83 -7.25 -4.69 -0.39
CA CYS A 83 -6.24 -4.59 0.65
C CYS A 83 -5.87 -3.14 0.86
N SER A 84 -5.71 -2.75 2.12
CA SER A 84 -5.28 -1.42 2.51
C SER A 84 -4.08 -1.52 3.44
N TRP A 85 -3.07 -0.69 3.18
CA TRP A 85 -1.87 -0.55 3.99
C TRP A 85 -1.90 0.83 4.65
N ALA A 86 -1.44 0.89 5.90
CA ALA A 86 -1.11 2.12 6.58
C ALA A 86 0.28 1.97 7.22
N GLY A 87 1.09 3.01 7.11
CA GLY A 87 2.49 2.93 7.51
C GLY A 87 3.19 4.28 7.56
N GLN A 88 4.50 4.19 7.72
CA GLN A 88 5.38 5.34 7.82
C GLN A 88 6.63 5.12 6.97
N TYR A 89 7.03 6.16 6.25
CA TYR A 89 8.35 6.28 5.66
C TYR A 89 9.37 6.49 6.76
N LEU A 90 10.28 5.53 6.88
CA LEU A 90 11.33 5.55 7.86
C LEU A 90 12.66 5.75 7.14
N PRO A 91 13.31 6.90 7.35
CA PRO A 91 14.76 7.00 7.38
C PRO A 91 15.42 5.71 7.88
N ASP A 92 16.43 5.16 7.18
CA ASP A 92 17.29 4.24 7.90
C ASP A 92 18.09 5.04 8.92
N GLN A 93 17.90 4.71 10.19
CA GLN A 93 18.57 5.40 11.27
C GLN A 93 19.97 4.79 11.37
N ARG A 94 20.99 5.52 10.92
CA ARG A 94 22.37 5.05 11.06
C ARG A 94 22.68 4.82 12.54
N VAL A 95 23.63 3.93 12.83
CA VAL A 95 24.03 3.56 14.21
C VAL A 95 24.47 4.79 15.04
N ASP A 96 24.87 5.89 14.38
CA ASP A 96 25.23 7.17 14.98
C ASP A 96 24.07 8.16 15.16
N GLY A 97 22.83 7.75 14.83
CA GLY A 97 21.63 8.58 14.93
C GLY A 97 21.45 9.58 13.79
N THR A 98 22.30 9.55 12.76
CA THR A 98 22.16 10.42 11.58
C THR A 98 21.18 9.84 10.55
N PHE A 99 20.57 10.72 9.75
CA PHE A 99 19.68 10.36 8.64
C PHE A 99 20.24 10.89 7.33
N ASP A 100 20.27 10.02 6.32
CA ASP A 100 20.54 10.39 4.93
C ASP A 100 19.27 10.15 4.09
N GLN A 101 18.70 11.23 3.58
CA GLN A 101 17.45 11.24 2.82
C GLN A 101 17.60 10.59 1.43
N GLY A 102 18.84 10.33 0.99
CA GLY A 102 19.18 9.57 -0.21
C GLY A 102 19.66 8.14 0.07
N ASP A 103 19.55 7.65 1.31
CA ASP A 103 20.04 6.33 1.66
C ASP A 103 19.20 5.22 0.98
N PRO A 104 19.81 4.29 0.23
CA PRO A 104 19.11 3.16 -0.39
C PRO A 104 18.42 2.23 0.62
N LEU A 105 18.72 2.37 1.93
CA LEU A 105 18.09 1.60 3.00
C LEU A 105 16.78 2.22 3.53
N THR A 106 16.36 3.35 2.97
CA THR A 106 15.06 3.96 3.23
C THR A 106 13.92 2.95 3.04
N SER A 107 13.02 2.86 4.02
CA SER A 107 11.92 1.89 4.01
C SER A 107 10.56 2.52 4.29
N ILE A 108 9.50 1.88 3.81
CA ILE A 108 8.13 2.14 4.25
C ILE A 108 7.66 0.91 5.05
N ARG A 109 7.37 1.09 6.33
CA ARG A 109 6.87 0.01 7.19
C ARG A 109 5.37 0.13 7.38
N THR A 110 4.65 -0.94 7.08
CA THR A 110 3.19 -0.94 6.99
C THR A 110 2.56 -2.07 7.79
N LEU A 111 1.34 -1.82 8.25
CA LEU A 111 0.36 -2.85 8.58
C LEU A 111 -0.71 -2.85 7.49
N TRP A 112 -1.26 -4.01 7.17
CA TRP A 112 -2.30 -4.14 6.17
C TRP A 112 -3.50 -4.93 6.66
N HIS A 113 -4.64 -4.65 6.03
CA HIS A 113 -5.87 -5.43 6.15
C HIS A 113 -6.36 -5.80 4.75
N LEU A 114 -6.60 -7.09 4.52
CA LEU A 114 -7.17 -7.64 3.30
C LEU A 114 -8.59 -8.10 3.60
N VAL A 115 -9.56 -7.50 2.94
CA VAL A 115 -10.98 -7.80 3.11
C VAL A 115 -11.50 -8.47 1.83
N PRO A 116 -11.93 -9.75 1.90
CA PRO A 116 -12.58 -10.40 0.78
C PRO A 116 -14.03 -9.90 0.63
N THR A 117 -14.54 -9.96 -0.59
CA THR A 117 -15.96 -9.74 -0.87
C THR A 117 -16.75 -10.93 -0.38
N LEU A 118 -17.89 -10.66 0.24
CA LEU A 118 -18.80 -11.70 0.69
C LEU A 118 -19.61 -12.24 -0.51
N SER A 119 -19.50 -13.53 -0.77
CA SER A 119 -20.22 -14.20 -1.86
C SER A 119 -21.70 -14.50 -1.53
N SER A 120 -22.10 -14.46 -0.25
CA SER A 120 -23.49 -14.71 0.18
C SER A 120 -23.94 -13.75 1.30
N PRO A 121 -25.09 -13.05 1.13
CA PRO A 121 -25.66 -12.16 2.15
C PRO A 121 -25.99 -12.85 3.48
N ASN A 122 -26.29 -14.16 3.45
CA ASN A 122 -26.68 -14.90 4.65
C ASN A 122 -25.51 -15.15 5.62
N HIS A 123 -24.27 -15.04 5.15
CA HIS A 123 -23.06 -15.16 5.98
C HIS A 123 -22.54 -13.79 6.45
N ALA A 124 -23.11 -12.69 5.93
CA ALA A 124 -22.69 -11.31 6.23
C ALA A 124 -23.04 -10.88 7.67
N ALA A 125 -24.11 -11.45 8.24
CA ALA A 125 -24.54 -11.16 9.61
C ALA A 125 -23.66 -11.83 10.68
N GLU A 126 -22.80 -12.79 10.30
CA GLU A 126 -22.15 -13.68 11.26
C GLU A 126 -20.61 -13.48 11.34
N TYR A 127 -19.92 -13.02 10.28
CA TYR A 127 -18.43 -13.02 10.27
C TYR A 127 -17.75 -11.85 9.52
N GLY A 128 -18.41 -10.72 9.27
CA GLY A 128 -17.87 -9.64 8.39
C GLY A 128 -16.45 -9.15 8.73
N TRP A 129 -16.13 -8.89 10.00
CA TRP A 129 -14.77 -8.53 10.43
C TRP A 129 -13.84 -9.74 10.63
N LEU A 130 -14.39 -10.95 10.85
CA LEU A 130 -13.60 -12.17 11.12
C LEU A 130 -12.93 -12.71 9.85
N LEU A 131 -13.35 -12.24 8.67
CA LEU A 131 -12.77 -12.58 7.38
C LEU A 131 -11.64 -11.63 6.97
N ALA A 132 -11.42 -10.53 7.70
CA ALA A 132 -10.32 -9.63 7.41
C ALA A 132 -9.00 -10.31 7.80
N HIS A 133 -8.14 -10.53 6.82
CA HIS A 133 -6.76 -10.91 7.08
C HIS A 133 -5.94 -9.66 7.40
N CYS A 134 -4.88 -9.82 8.19
CA CYS A 134 -3.95 -8.74 8.48
C CYS A 134 -2.51 -9.22 8.52
N GLY A 135 -1.59 -8.27 8.42
CA GLY A 135 -0.17 -8.53 8.51
C GLY A 135 0.63 -7.24 8.41
N GLY A 136 1.93 -7.37 8.15
CA GLY A 136 2.80 -6.24 7.90
C GLY A 136 3.71 -6.48 6.70
N ASN A 137 4.15 -5.40 6.08
CA ASN A 137 5.18 -5.43 5.04
C ASN A 137 6.18 -4.30 5.24
N VAL A 138 7.42 -4.56 4.84
CA VAL A 138 8.48 -3.55 4.72
C VAL A 138 8.78 -3.38 3.25
N PHE A 139 8.57 -2.18 2.72
CA PHE A 139 8.88 -1.83 1.34
C PHE A 139 10.20 -1.08 1.26
N ILE A 140 11.10 -1.52 0.38
CA ILE A 140 12.39 -0.87 0.09
C ILE A 140 12.34 -0.23 -1.28
N LYS A 141 12.85 1.00 -1.39
CA LYS A 141 12.86 1.72 -2.66
C LYS A 141 13.82 1.07 -3.65
N GLN A 142 13.40 0.95 -4.91
CA GLN A 142 14.29 0.53 -6.00
C GLN A 142 14.87 1.78 -6.69
N ASN A 143 16.16 1.71 -7.01
CA ASN A 143 16.90 2.77 -7.71
C ASN A 143 16.53 2.85 -9.19
#